data_AF-A0A9D7M5U6-F1
#
_entry.id   AF-A0A9D7M5U6-F1
#
_cell.length_a   1.000
_cell.length_b   1.000
_cell.length_c   1.000
_cell.angle_alpha   90.00
_cell.angle_beta   90.00
_cell.angle_gamma   90.00
#
_symmetry.space_group_name_H-M   'P 1'
#
loop_
_entity.id
_entity.type
_entity.pdbx_description
1 polymer ?
#
loop_
_entity_poly.entity_id
_entity_poly.type
_entity_poly.pdbx_seq_one_letter_code
_entity_poly.pdbx_strand_id
1 'polypeptide(L)'
;MKSATRYVYTILTFLLAATSLHGQDIPFSDKFFPSRISELKLALIDLQQGDEYFMSGKPALYKYAIPHYERAMKFNNSNADLNFKLGTCYFSIRKNSRHLNY
;
A
#
# COMPACT_ATOMS: atom_id res chain seq x y z
N MET A 1 26.44 -2.42 -39.24
CA MET A 1 25.79 -3.24 -38.19
C MET A 1 26.23 -2.90 -36.76
N LYS A 2 27.53 -2.80 -36.41
CA LYS A 2 27.98 -2.51 -35.02
C LYS A 2 27.43 -1.22 -34.38
N SER A 3 27.20 -0.18 -35.18
CA SER A 3 26.62 1.10 -34.75
C SER A 3 25.16 0.99 -34.32
N ALA A 4 24.33 0.26 -35.09
CA ALA A 4 22.92 0.04 -34.77
C ALA A 4 22.75 -0.76 -33.47
N THR A 5 23.60 -1.76 -33.23
CA THR A 5 23.58 -2.55 -31.99
C THR A 5 23.89 -1.69 -30.76
N ARG A 6 24.77 -0.69 -30.87
CA ARG A 6 25.06 0.26 -29.78
C ARG A 6 23.85 1.10 -29.40
N TYR A 7 23.12 1.63 -30.38
CA TYR A 7 21.90 2.41 -30.13
C TYR A 7 20.79 1.57 -29.50
N VAL A 8 20.65 0.31 -29.92
CA VAL A 8 19.68 -0.62 -29.32
C VAL A 8 19.97 -0.83 -27.84
N TYR A 9 21.22 -1.05 -27.44
CA TYR A 9 21.57 -1.20 -26.02
C TYR A 9 21.33 0.10 -25.23
N THR A 10 21.64 1.26 -25.81
CA THR A 10 21.38 2.57 -25.17
C THR A 10 19.88 2.81 -24.95
N ILE A 11 19.04 2.51 -25.95
CA ILE A 11 17.58 2.63 -25.84
C ILE A 11 17.04 1.66 -24.79
N LEU A 12 17.52 0.42 -24.80
CA LEU A 12 17.10 -0.60 -23.84
C LEU A 12 17.44 -0.18 -22.39
N THR A 13 18.64 0.35 -22.15
CA THR A 13 19.02 0.85 -20.81
C THR A 13 18.15 2.02 -20.34
N PHE A 14 17.75 2.93 -21.24
CA PHE A 14 16.84 4.03 -20.89
C PHE A 14 15.42 3.55 -20.59
N LEU A 15 14.92 2.55 -21.32
CA LEU A 15 13.61 1.94 -21.08
C LEU A 15 13.54 1.26 -19.71
N LEU A 16 14.59 0.53 -19.34
CA LEU A 16 14.70 -0.14 -18.04
C LEU A 16 14.77 0.87 -16.89
N ALA A 17 15.55 1.94 -17.04
CA ALA A 17 15.66 3.00 -16.03
C ALA A 17 14.32 3.68 -15.73
N ALA A 18 13.47 3.89 -16.74
CA ALA A 18 12.15 4.54 -16.59
C ALA A 18 11.19 3.77 -15.67
N THR A 19 11.32 2.44 -15.55
CA THR A 19 10.47 1.61 -14.68
C THR A 19 10.84 1.69 -13.19
N SER A 20 11.99 2.28 -12.86
CA SER A 20 12.56 2.28 -11.49
C SER A 20 11.98 3.36 -10.57
N LEU A 21 11.10 4.23 -11.08
CA LEU A 21 10.59 5.40 -10.35
C LEU A 21 9.30 5.14 -9.56
N HIS A 22 8.78 3.91 -9.56
CA HIS A 22 7.55 3.56 -8.86
C HIS A 22 7.85 2.89 -7.52
N GLY A 23 7.51 3.57 -6.40
CA GLY A 23 7.57 2.98 -5.06
C GLY A 23 8.14 3.86 -3.93
N GLN A 24 7.99 5.18 -4.00
CA GLN A 24 8.34 6.01 -2.84
C GLN A 24 7.31 5.80 -1.73
N ASP A 25 7.78 5.47 -0.53
CA ASP A 25 6.93 5.45 0.66
C ASP A 25 6.53 6.89 1.01
N ILE A 26 5.23 7.18 0.96
CA ILE A 26 4.67 8.49 1.30
C ILE A 26 4.00 8.38 2.67
N PRO A 27 4.52 9.04 3.72
CA PRO A 27 3.87 9.11 5.02
C PRO A 27 2.56 9.90 4.98
N PHE A 28 1.62 9.56 5.87
CA PHE A 28 0.45 10.40 6.15
C PHE A 28 0.86 11.65 6.94
N SER A 29 1.42 12.64 6.25
CA SER A 29 1.85 13.91 6.82
C SER A 29 1.41 15.07 5.93
N ASP A 30 1.04 16.17 6.60
CA ASP A 30 0.73 17.46 5.99
C ASP A 30 1.80 17.96 5.00
N LYS A 31 3.08 17.65 5.26
CA LYS A 31 4.20 17.97 4.36
C LYS A 31 4.02 17.39 2.95
N PHE A 32 3.38 16.23 2.83
CA PHE A 32 3.15 15.55 1.55
C PHE A 32 1.77 15.87 0.96
N PHE A 33 0.84 16.40 1.76
CA PHE A 33 -0.55 16.69 1.36
C PHE A 33 -1.03 18.08 1.79
N PRO A 34 -0.29 19.18 1.49
CA PRO A 34 -0.58 20.50 2.02
C PRO A 34 -1.93 21.09 1.57
N SER A 35 -2.44 20.67 0.42
CA SER A 35 -3.75 21.11 -0.12
C SER A 35 -4.93 20.23 0.30
N ARG A 36 -4.68 19.14 1.05
CA ARG A 36 -5.67 18.11 1.38
C ARG A 36 -5.68 17.77 2.87
N ILE A 37 -5.46 18.77 3.72
CA ILE A 37 -5.32 18.58 5.18
C ILE A 37 -6.61 18.03 5.81
N SER A 38 -7.78 18.44 5.32
CA SER A 38 -9.06 17.94 5.82
C SER A 38 -9.24 16.46 5.48
N GLU A 39 -8.94 16.05 4.25
CA GLU A 39 -9.00 14.65 3.84
C GLU A 39 -7.92 13.81 4.52
N LEU A 40 -6.73 14.39 4.77
CA LEU A 40 -5.66 13.74 5.52
C LEU A 40 -6.10 13.38 6.94
N LYS A 41 -6.81 14.29 7.62
CA LYS A 41 -7.36 14.02 8.96
C LYS A 41 -8.35 12.85 8.94
N LEU A 42 -9.23 12.79 7.94
CA LEU A 42 -10.17 11.67 7.78
C LEU A 42 -9.43 10.35 7.53
N ALA A 43 -8.41 10.37 6.67
CA ALA A 43 -7.61 9.18 6.39
C ALA A 43 -6.80 8.70 7.61
N LEU A 44 -6.30 9.62 8.44
CA LEU A 44 -5.63 9.29 9.72
C LEU A 44 -6.59 8.67 10.74
N ILE A 45 -7.84 9.16 10.81
CA ILE A 45 -8.88 8.55 11.64
C ILE A 45 -9.18 7.12 11.18
N ASP A 46 -9.33 6.92 9.87
CA ASP A 46 -9.50 5.58 9.31
C ASP A 46 -8.29 4.68 9.61
N LEU A 47 -7.06 5.17 9.42
CA LEU A 47 -5.85 4.42 9.74
C LEU A 47 -5.82 3.99 11.22
N GLN A 48 -6.14 4.89 12.13
CA GLN A 48 -6.22 4.61 13.57
C GLN A 48 -7.27 3.55 13.90
N GLN A 49 -8.48 3.65 13.35
CA GLN A 49 -9.54 2.67 13.59
C GLN A 49 -9.17 1.28 13.03
N GLY A 50 -8.50 1.24 11.88
CA GLY A 50 -7.93 0.00 11.35
C GLY A 50 -6.87 -0.60 12.29
N ASP A 51 -5.99 0.24 12.82
CA ASP A 51 -4.92 -0.14 13.75
C ASP A 51 -5.47 -0.70 15.06
N GLU A 52 -6.59 -0.18 15.60
CA GLU A 52 -7.23 -0.74 16.80
C GLU A 52 -7.58 -2.22 16.65
N TYR A 53 -8.13 -2.61 15.48
CA TYR A 53 -8.43 -4.01 15.18
C TYR A 53 -7.17 -4.83 14.88
N PHE A 54 -6.22 -4.27 14.13
CA PHE A 54 -4.99 -4.95 13.73
C PHE A 54 -4.09 -5.23 14.94
N MET A 55 -3.88 -4.24 15.80
CA MET A 55 -3.02 -4.33 16.99
C MET A 55 -3.59 -5.22 18.09
N SER A 56 -4.87 -5.61 18.00
CA SER A 56 -5.43 -6.65 18.87
C SER A 56 -4.71 -8.00 18.70
N GLY A 57 -4.00 -8.21 17.57
CA GLY A 57 -3.30 -9.44 17.24
C GLY A 57 -4.21 -10.65 17.00
N LYS A 58 -5.53 -10.44 16.95
CA LYS A 58 -6.54 -11.50 16.79
C LYS A 58 -6.95 -11.59 15.32
N PRO A 59 -6.55 -12.63 14.56
CA PRO A 59 -6.86 -12.75 13.13
C PRO A 59 -8.35 -12.69 12.79
N ALA A 60 -9.22 -13.12 13.72
CA ALA A 60 -10.68 -13.04 13.56
C ALA A 60 -11.22 -11.61 13.49
N LEU A 61 -10.47 -10.63 14.02
CA LEU A 61 -10.84 -9.21 14.01
C LEU A 61 -10.30 -8.44 12.80
N TYR A 62 -9.37 -9.03 12.03
CA TYR A 62 -8.77 -8.34 10.88
C TYR A 62 -9.79 -7.98 9.79
N LYS A 63 -10.92 -8.70 9.71
CA LYS A 63 -12.04 -8.35 8.82
C LYS A 63 -12.63 -6.97 9.12
N TYR A 64 -12.53 -6.51 10.36
CA TYR A 64 -12.99 -5.18 10.75
C TYR A 64 -11.96 -4.10 10.40
N ALA A 65 -10.66 -4.42 10.38
CA ALA A 65 -9.60 -3.47 9.98
C ALA A 65 -9.66 -3.09 8.49
N ILE A 66 -9.95 -4.08 7.63
CA ILE A 66 -9.94 -3.94 6.16
C ILE A 66 -10.70 -2.71 5.64
N PRO A 67 -11.99 -2.50 5.96
CA PRO A 67 -12.73 -1.36 5.41
C PRO A 67 -12.14 0.00 5.81
N HIS A 68 -11.50 0.11 6.98
CA HIS A 68 -10.81 1.34 7.38
C HIS A 68 -9.53 1.54 6.58
N TYR A 69 -8.69 0.50 6.48
CA TYR A 69 -7.48 0.56 5.68
C TYR A 69 -7.74 0.79 4.18
N GLU A 70 -8.80 0.22 3.60
CA GLU A 70 -9.20 0.51 2.22
C GLU A 70 -9.55 1.99 2.01
N ARG A 71 -10.21 2.64 2.99
CA ARG A 71 -10.50 4.08 2.93
C ARG A 71 -9.25 4.92 3.08
N ALA A 72 -8.36 4.60 4.01
CA ALA A 72 -7.06 5.25 4.13
C ALA A 72 -6.21 5.07 2.85
N MET A 73 -6.27 3.89 2.21
CA MET A 73 -5.53 3.57 0.98
C MET A 73 -6.05 4.39 -0.22
N LYS A 74 -7.36 4.68 -0.28
CA LYS A 74 -7.91 5.59 -1.31
C LYS A 74 -7.31 6.99 -1.21
N PHE A 75 -6.95 7.45 -0.01
CA PHE A 75 -6.27 8.74 0.17
C PHE A 75 -4.78 8.66 -0.18
N ASN A 76 -4.09 7.61 0.25
CA ASN A 76 -2.65 7.41 0.02
C ASN A 76 -2.33 5.91 -0.12
N ASN A 77 -2.19 5.45 -1.36
CA ASN A 77 -1.82 4.07 -1.70
C ASN A 77 -0.30 3.83 -1.72
N SER A 78 0.49 4.89 -1.53
CA SER A 78 1.95 4.85 -1.59
C SER A 78 2.57 4.73 -0.20
N ASN A 79 1.78 4.37 0.83
CA ASN A 79 2.28 4.13 2.17
C ASN A 79 2.58 2.64 2.40
N ALA A 80 3.84 2.31 2.66
CA ALA A 80 4.31 0.93 2.80
C ALA A 80 3.70 0.22 4.03
N ASP A 81 3.61 0.92 5.16
CA ASP A 81 3.06 0.36 6.41
C ASP A 81 1.57 0.00 6.27
N LEU A 82 0.76 0.92 5.73
CA LEU A 82 -0.65 0.65 5.43
C LEU A 82 -0.82 -0.54 4.47
N ASN A 83 -0.02 -0.58 3.40
CA ASN A 83 -0.08 -1.68 2.42
C ASN A 83 0.28 -3.03 3.08
N PHE A 84 1.29 -3.05 3.95
CA PHE A 84 1.68 -4.24 4.71
C PHE A 84 0.56 -4.71 5.65
N LYS A 85 -0.03 -3.79 6.42
CA LYS A 85 -1.12 -4.08 7.36
C LYS A 85 -2.36 -4.62 6.63
N LEU A 86 -2.79 -3.94 5.56
CA LEU A 86 -3.94 -4.35 4.75
C LEU A 86 -3.70 -5.72 4.08
N GLY A 87 -2.50 -5.94 3.52
CA GLY A 87 -2.12 -7.24 2.95
C GLY A 87 -2.16 -8.37 3.98
N THR A 88 -1.66 -8.10 5.19
CA THR A 88 -1.70 -9.05 6.31
C THR A 88 -3.14 -9.39 6.72
N CYS A 89 -4.03 -8.40 6.74
CA CYS A 89 -5.46 -8.62 7.00
C CYS A 89 -6.08 -9.58 5.98
N TYR A 90 -5.92 -9.31 4.68
CA TYR A 90 -6.46 -10.17 3.62
C TYR A 90 -5.87 -11.59 3.67
N PHE A 91 -4.56 -11.71 3.88
CA PHE A 91 -3.89 -13.01 3.97
C PHE A 91 -4.44 -13.85 5.12
N SER A 92 -4.62 -13.24 6.29
CA SER A 92 -5.09 -13.92 7.50
C SER A 92 -6.53 -14.41 7.36
N ILE A 93 -7.41 -13.61 6.77
CA ILE A 93 -8.81 -14.01 6.53
C ILE A 93 -8.86 -15.18 5.55
N ARG A 94 -8.10 -15.11 4.44
CA ARG A 94 -8.05 -16.19 3.47
C ARG A 94 -7.58 -17.51 4.10
N LYS A 95 -6.59 -17.46 4.99
CA LYS A 95 -6.11 -18.64 5.73
C LYS A 95 -7.21 -19.20 6.65
N ASN A 96 -7.86 -18.35 7.44
CA ASN A 96 -8.91 -18.78 8.37
C ASN A 96 -10.12 -19.38 7.65
N SER A 97 -10.53 -18.84 6.51
CA SER A 97 -11.63 -19.41 5.71
C SER A 97 -11.33 -20.84 5.23
N ARG A 98 -10.05 -21.21 5.01
CA ARG A 98 -9.69 -22.59 4.64
C ARG A 98 -9.76 -23.55 5.83
N HIS A 99 -9.49 -23.08 7.05
CA HIS A 99 -9.54 -23.93 8.26
C HIS A 99 -10.97 -24.24 8.74
N LEU A 100 -11.96 -23.43 8.36
CA LEU A 100 -13.37 -23.63 8.73
C LEU A 100 -14.14 -24.56 7.77
N ASN A 101 -13.50 -25.03 6.68
CA ASN A 101 -14.11 -25.87 5.65
C ASN A 101 -13.68 -27.36 5.73
N TYR A 102 -13.10 -27.79 6.85
CA TYR A 102 -12.79 -29.19 7.18
C TYR A 102 -13.33 -29.50 8.57
#